data_AF-W1X6L2-F1
#
_entry.id   AF-W1X6L2-F1
#
_cell.length_a   1.000
_cell.length_b   1.000
_cell.length_c   1.000
_cell.angle_alpha   90.00
_cell.angle_beta   90.00
_cell.angle_gamma   90.00
#
_symmetry.space_group_name_H-M   'P 1'
#
loop_
_entity.id
_entity.type
_entity.pdbx_description
1 polymer ?
#
loop_
_entity_poly.entity_id
_entity_poly.type
_entity_poly.pdbx_seq_one_letter_code
_entity_poly.pdbx_strand_id
1 'polypeptide(L)'
;CYAAPDVTLEDDLKRRDLTINALAQDDNGEIIDPYNGLGDLQNRLLRHVSPAFGEDPLRVLRVARFAARYAHLGFRIADETLALMREMTHAGELEHLTPERVWKETESALTTRNPQVFFQVLRDCGALRVLFPEIDA
;
A
#
# COMPACT_ATOMS: atom_id res chain seq x y z
N CYS A 1 15.66 8.84 12.19
CA CYS A 1 15.65 7.37 12.17
C CYS A 1 15.86 6.88 13.60
N TYR A 2 14.82 6.36 14.25
CA TYR A 2 14.95 5.66 15.52
C TYR A 2 15.20 4.18 15.19
N ALA A 3 16.45 3.75 15.24
CA ALA A 3 16.82 2.34 15.18
C ALA A 3 17.07 1.89 16.62
N ALA A 4 16.06 1.29 17.25
CA ALA A 4 16.26 0.59 18.52
C ALA A 4 17.06 -0.70 18.24
N PRO A 5 18.08 -1.03 19.05
CA PRO A 5 19.00 -2.16 18.81
C PRO A 5 18.36 -3.56 18.90
N ASP A 6 17.04 -3.65 19.08
CA ASP A 6 16.30 -4.87 19.39
C ASP A 6 15.26 -5.23 18.30
N VAL A 7 15.19 -4.47 17.20
CA VAL A 7 14.30 -4.77 16.07
C VAL A 7 15.01 -5.71 15.09
N THR A 8 14.49 -6.92 14.94
CA THR A 8 15.01 -7.88 13.95
C THR A 8 14.72 -7.40 12.53
N LEU A 9 15.48 -7.90 11.55
CA LEU A 9 15.19 -7.64 10.13
C LEU A 9 13.75 -8.04 9.77
N GLU A 10 13.29 -9.19 10.28
CA GLU A 10 11.93 -9.67 10.06
C GLU A 10 10.89 -8.70 10.63
N ASP A 11 11.11 -8.14 11.82
CA ASP A 11 10.22 -7.16 12.43
C ASP A 11 10.15 -5.84 11.64
N ASP A 12 11.27 -5.40 11.04
CA ASP A 12 11.28 -4.25 10.13
C ASP A 12 10.47 -4.55 8.86
N LEU A 13 10.74 -5.69 8.22
CA LEU A 13 10.07 -6.10 6.99
C LEU A 13 8.56 -6.27 7.20
N LYS A 14 8.14 -6.83 8.35
CA LYS A 14 6.73 -7.02 8.73
C LYS A 14 5.91 -5.72 8.74
N ARG A 15 6.56 -4.60 9.08
CA ARG A 15 5.93 -3.28 9.19
C ARG A 15 5.80 -2.57 7.85
N ARG A 16 6.34 -3.11 6.76
CA ARG A 16 6.20 -2.50 5.42
C ARG A 16 4.79 -2.67 4.87
N ASP A 17 4.49 -1.85 3.87
CA ASP A 17 3.17 -1.81 3.24
C ASP A 17 2.94 -3.03 2.34
N LEU A 18 3.85 -3.31 1.41
CA LEU A 18 3.69 -4.34 0.39
C LEU A 18 4.80 -5.40 0.43
N THR A 19 4.47 -6.66 0.12
CA THR A 19 5.41 -7.79 0.03
C THR A 19 6.55 -7.51 -0.94
N ILE A 20 6.26 -6.91 -2.10
CA ILE A 20 7.27 -6.51 -3.09
C ILE A 20 8.27 -5.46 -2.56
N ASN A 21 7.89 -4.72 -1.51
CA ASN A 21 8.76 -3.75 -0.83
C ASN A 21 9.40 -4.37 0.42
N ALA A 22 9.07 -5.60 0.79
CA ALA A 22 9.56 -6.33 1.96
C ALA A 22 10.64 -7.35 1.61
N LEU A 23 11.46 -7.01 0.60
CA LEU A 23 12.66 -7.75 0.21
C LEU A 23 13.88 -7.07 0.81
N ALA A 24 14.79 -7.87 1.35
CA ALA A 24 16.12 -7.43 1.77
C ALA A 24 17.19 -8.21 1.01
N GLN A 25 18.39 -7.65 0.93
CA GLN A 25 19.57 -8.31 0.39
C GLN A 25 20.66 -8.27 1.44
N ASP A 26 21.32 -9.40 1.68
CA ASP A 26 22.46 -9.47 2.58
C ASP A 26 23.76 -9.01 1.87
N ASP A 27 24.86 -8.95 2.61
CA ASP A 27 26.16 -8.53 2.07
C ASP A 27 26.74 -9.51 1.03
N ASN A 28 26.25 -10.75 0.99
CA ASN A 28 26.66 -11.77 0.02
C ASN A 28 25.81 -11.74 -1.26
N GLY A 29 24.77 -10.89 -1.29
CA GLY A 29 23.85 -10.76 -2.41
C GLY A 29 22.65 -11.70 -2.35
N GLU A 30 22.48 -12.49 -1.29
CA GLU A 30 21.32 -13.35 -1.07
C GLU A 30 20.09 -12.51 -0.74
N ILE A 31 18.96 -12.82 -1.40
CA ILE A 31 17.69 -12.15 -1.18
C ILE A 31 16.98 -12.82 -0.01
N ILE A 32 16.68 -12.04 1.02
CA ILE A 32 15.87 -12.42 2.17
C ILE A 32 14.42 -12.02 1.88
N ASP A 33 13.57 -13.03 1.67
CA ASP A 33 12.16 -12.86 1.31
C ASP A 33 11.23 -13.71 2.21
N PRO A 34 11.00 -13.31 3.46
CA PRO A 34 10.13 -14.05 4.38
C PRO A 34 8.63 -13.95 4.02
N TYR A 35 8.25 -13.04 3.13
CA TYR A 35 6.85 -12.73 2.81
C TYR A 35 6.45 -13.01 1.34
N ASN A 36 7.30 -13.72 0.59
CA ASN A 36 7.06 -14.09 -0.80
C ASN A 36 6.87 -12.88 -1.75
N GLY A 37 7.59 -11.78 -1.50
CA GLY A 37 7.63 -10.60 -2.35
C GLY A 37 8.15 -10.86 -3.75
N LEU A 38 9.08 -11.79 -3.95
CA LEU A 38 9.55 -12.21 -5.28
C LEU A 38 8.43 -12.91 -6.06
N GLY A 39 7.67 -13.78 -5.40
CA GLY A 39 6.52 -14.46 -6.00
C GLY A 39 5.43 -13.46 -6.38
N ASP A 40 5.11 -12.50 -5.52
CA ASP A 40 4.15 -11.44 -5.85
C ASP A 40 4.67 -10.51 -6.96
N LEU A 41 5.98 -10.24 -7.03
CA LEU A 41 6.58 -9.47 -8.12
C LEU A 41 6.43 -10.18 -9.47
N GLN A 42 6.68 -11.49 -9.51
CA GLN A 42 6.50 -12.32 -10.70
C GLN A 42 5.03 -12.38 -11.15
N ASN A 43 4.11 -12.49 -10.19
CA ASN A 43 2.67 -12.52 -10.42
C ASN A 43 2.04 -11.13 -10.61
N ARG A 44 2.83 -10.06 -10.49
CA ARG A 44 2.40 -8.66 -10.57
C ARG A 44 1.28 -8.34 -9.57
N LEU A 45 1.46 -8.78 -8.33
CA LEU A 45 0.52 -8.59 -7.24
C LEU A 45 1.03 -7.55 -6.24
N LEU A 46 0.13 -6.65 -5.85
CA LEU A 46 0.32 -5.75 -4.72
C LEU A 46 -0.40 -6.37 -3.53
N ARG A 47 0.36 -7.06 -2.68
CA ARG A 47 -0.11 -7.75 -1.48
C ARG A 47 0.42 -7.08 -0.23
N HIS A 48 -0.43 -6.91 0.78
CA HIS A 48 0.02 -6.41 2.09
C HIS A 48 0.91 -7.43 2.81
N VAL A 49 1.91 -6.95 3.55
CA VAL A 49 2.88 -7.84 4.22
C VAL A 49 2.26 -8.63 5.36
N SER A 50 1.53 -7.94 6.24
CA SER A 50 1.04 -8.52 7.48
C SER A 50 -0.17 -7.74 8.03
N PRO A 51 -0.87 -8.26 9.06
CA PRO A 51 -1.96 -7.53 9.72
C PRO A 51 -1.56 -6.16 10.27
N ALA A 52 -0.27 -5.90 10.48
CA ALA A 52 0.25 -4.57 10.86
C ALA A 52 -0.02 -3.50 9.80
N PHE A 53 -0.48 -3.89 8.60
CA PHE A 53 -1.01 -2.98 7.60
C PHE A 53 -2.17 -2.12 8.14
N GLY A 54 -3.02 -2.68 9.00
CA GLY A 54 -4.14 -1.97 9.61
C GLY A 54 -3.74 -0.83 10.56
N GLU A 55 -2.49 -0.79 11.03
CA GLU A 55 -2.01 0.19 12.01
C GLU A 55 -1.84 1.61 11.44
N ASP A 56 -1.77 1.76 10.11
CA ASP A 56 -1.66 3.08 9.47
C ASP A 56 -2.63 3.19 8.27
N PRO A 57 -3.75 3.93 8.41
CA PRO A 57 -4.73 4.08 7.33
C PRO A 57 -4.16 4.72 6.07
N LEU A 58 -3.02 5.42 6.15
CA LEU A 58 -2.35 6.00 4.97
C LEU A 58 -1.92 4.91 3.98
N ARG A 59 -1.73 3.67 4.43
CA ARG A 59 -1.34 2.56 3.55
C ARG A 59 -2.40 2.27 2.49
N VAL A 60 -3.68 2.56 2.71
CA VAL A 60 -4.74 2.48 1.68
C VAL A 60 -4.39 3.37 0.50
N LEU A 61 -4.02 4.64 0.75
CA LEU A 61 -3.64 5.58 -0.31
C LEU A 61 -2.32 5.18 -0.96
N ARG A 62 -1.35 4.68 -0.18
CA ARG A 62 -0.07 4.19 -0.72
C ARG A 62 -0.29 3.03 -1.69
N VAL A 63 -1.12 2.06 -1.33
CA VAL A 63 -1.45 0.93 -2.23
C VAL A 63 -2.14 1.43 -3.49
N ALA A 64 -3.11 2.34 -3.38
CA ALA A 64 -3.74 2.95 -4.55
C ALA A 64 -2.71 3.68 -5.44
N ARG A 65 -1.74 4.38 -4.85
CA ARG A 65 -0.65 5.04 -5.59
C ARG A 65 0.27 4.02 -6.28
N PHE A 66 0.62 2.93 -5.61
CA PHE A 66 1.42 1.87 -6.22
C PHE A 66 0.68 1.18 -7.37
N ALA A 67 -0.63 0.95 -7.22
CA ALA A 67 -1.48 0.45 -8.30
C ALA A 67 -1.45 1.40 -9.50
N ALA A 68 -1.60 2.72 -9.29
CA ALA A 68 -1.49 3.71 -10.36
C ALA A 68 -0.10 3.75 -11.00
N ARG A 69 0.96 3.69 -10.20
CA ARG A 69 2.34 3.68 -10.68
C ARG A 69 2.63 2.48 -11.57
N TYR A 70 2.19 1.29 -11.18
CA TYR A 70 2.55 0.03 -11.82
C TYR A 70 1.46 -0.58 -12.72
N ALA A 71 0.33 0.11 -12.90
CA ALA A 71 -0.75 -0.33 -13.78
C ALA A 71 -0.27 -0.65 -15.20
N HIS A 72 0.58 0.20 -15.79
CA HIS A 72 1.15 -0.02 -17.12
C HIS A 72 2.06 -1.25 -17.22
N LEU A 73 2.53 -1.79 -16.09
CA LEU A 73 3.30 -3.03 -16.01
C LEU A 73 2.38 -4.24 -15.78
N GLY A 74 1.06 -4.04 -15.63
CA GLY A 74 0.08 -5.10 -15.39
C GLY A 74 -0.01 -5.53 -13.92
N PHE A 75 0.37 -4.67 -12.97
CA PHE A 75 0.14 -4.95 -11.56
C PHE A 75 -1.33 -4.82 -11.18
N ARG A 76 -1.77 -5.71 -10.30
CA ARG A 76 -3.10 -5.66 -9.67
C ARG A 76 -2.99 -5.83 -8.16
N ILE A 77 -3.97 -5.32 -7.43
CA ILE A 77 -4.06 -5.51 -5.98
C ILE A 77 -4.54 -6.94 -5.72
N ALA A 78 -3.93 -7.61 -4.75
CA ALA A 78 -4.37 -8.93 -4.33
C ALA A 78 -5.73 -8.85 -3.61
N ASP A 79 -6.60 -9.83 -3.82
CA ASP A 79 -8.01 -9.76 -3.40
C ASP A 79 -8.16 -9.56 -1.90
N GLU A 80 -7.32 -10.22 -1.10
CA GLU A 80 -7.31 -10.07 0.37
C GLU A 80 -6.77 -8.70 0.82
N THR A 81 -5.90 -8.06 0.03
CA THR A 81 -5.45 -6.69 0.32
C THR A 81 -6.58 -5.70 0.05
N LEU A 82 -7.33 -5.89 -1.04
CA LEU A 82 -8.49 -5.06 -1.34
C LEU A 82 -9.61 -5.26 -0.30
N ALA A 83 -9.82 -6.49 0.18
CA ALA A 83 -10.75 -6.77 1.27
C ALA A 83 -10.34 -6.04 2.57
N LEU A 84 -9.07 -6.11 2.95
CA LEU A 84 -8.56 -5.39 4.13
C LEU A 84 -8.73 -3.86 3.99
N MET A 85 -8.45 -3.29 2.81
CA MET A 85 -8.67 -1.86 2.55
C MET A 85 -10.15 -1.46 2.71
N ARG A 86 -11.09 -2.33 2.29
CA ARG A 86 -12.53 -2.11 2.51
C ARG A 86 -12.86 -2.16 4.00
N GLU A 87 -12.36 -3.15 4.73
CA GLU A 87 -12.59 -3.28 6.17
C GLU A 87 -12.12 -2.04 6.93
N MET A 88 -10.90 -1.56 6.65
CA MET A 88 -10.37 -0.32 7.25
C MET A 88 -11.22 0.90 6.91
N THR A 89 -11.70 0.99 5.67
CA THR A 89 -12.59 2.08 5.24
C THR A 89 -13.92 2.02 5.98
N HIS A 90 -14.53 0.84 6.12
CA HIS A 90 -15.79 0.63 6.83
C HIS A 90 -15.67 0.88 8.34
N ALA A 91 -14.50 0.62 8.92
CA ALA A 91 -14.22 0.90 10.32
C ALA A 91 -14.03 2.40 10.63
N GLY A 92 -14.01 3.27 9.60
CA GLY A 92 -13.83 4.72 9.77
C GLY A 92 -12.37 5.14 9.98
N GLU A 93 -11.40 4.25 9.76
CA GLU A 93 -9.98 4.52 10.03
C GLU A 93 -9.46 5.69 9.17
N LEU A 94 -9.98 5.84 7.96
CA LEU A 94 -9.58 6.91 7.04
C LEU A 94 -9.99 8.32 7.52
N GLU A 95 -11.00 8.45 8.37
CA GLU A 95 -11.45 9.74 8.91
C GLU A 95 -10.41 10.38 9.84
N HIS A 96 -9.50 9.57 10.38
CA HIS A 96 -8.40 10.02 11.24
C HIS A 96 -7.18 10.53 10.46
N LEU A 97 -7.20 10.45 9.12
CA LEU A 97 -6.10 10.94 8.29
C LEU A 97 -6.11 12.46 8.20
N THR A 98 -4.95 13.08 8.44
CA THR A 98 -4.83 14.52 8.23
C THR A 98 -4.84 14.85 6.74
N PRO A 99 -5.45 15.98 6.33
CA PRO A 99 -5.51 16.40 4.92
C PRO A 99 -4.14 16.48 4.25
N GLU A 100 -3.08 16.84 4.98
CA GLU A 100 -1.73 16.96 4.44
C GLU A 100 -1.15 15.59 4.04
N ARG A 101 -1.42 14.55 4.83
CA ARG A 101 -0.99 13.18 4.51
C ARG A 101 -1.74 12.65 3.29
N VAL A 102 -3.05 12.93 3.21
CA VAL A 102 -3.90 12.59 2.05
C VAL A 102 -3.40 13.29 0.79
N TRP A 103 -3.14 14.59 0.88
CA TRP A 103 -2.66 15.40 -0.23
C TRP A 103 -1.32 14.91 -0.77
N LYS A 104 -0.36 14.60 0.10
CA LYS A 104 0.97 14.12 -0.31
C LYS A 104 0.91 12.83 -1.15
N GLU A 105 0.07 11.88 -0.77
CA GLU A 105 -0.11 10.65 -1.55
C GLU A 105 -0.88 10.92 -2.85
N THR A 106 -1.86 11.81 -2.81
CA THR A 106 -2.68 12.19 -3.99
C THR A 106 -1.85 12.92 -5.03
N GLU A 107 -1.09 13.93 -4.64
CA GLU A 107 -0.13 14.65 -5.51
C GLU A 107 0.84 13.66 -6.17
N SER A 108 1.43 12.77 -5.37
CA SER A 108 2.32 11.74 -5.88
C SER A 108 1.62 10.81 -6.87
N ALA A 109 0.36 10.43 -6.63
CA ALA A 109 -0.42 9.58 -7.53
C ALA A 109 -0.76 10.29 -8.85
N LEU A 110 -1.04 11.59 -8.83
CA LEU A 110 -1.34 12.40 -10.02
C LEU A 110 -0.16 12.48 -11.00
N THR A 111 1.08 12.36 -10.51
CA THR A 111 2.29 12.34 -11.36
C THR A 111 2.58 10.99 -12.00
N THR A 112 1.81 9.94 -11.67
CA THR A 112 2.01 8.60 -12.23
C THR A 112 1.54 8.52 -13.69
N ARG A 113 1.90 7.43 -14.38
CA ARG A 113 1.47 7.19 -15.76
C ARG A 113 -0.03 6.90 -15.89
N ASN A 114 -0.66 6.39 -14.84
CA ASN A 114 -2.06 5.98 -14.83
C ASN A 114 -2.80 6.52 -13.59
N PRO A 115 -2.89 7.86 -13.41
CA PRO A 115 -3.48 8.45 -12.21
C PRO A 115 -4.95 8.08 -12.02
N GLN A 116 -5.68 7.78 -13.09
CA GLN A 116 -7.06 7.29 -13.03
C GLN A 116 -7.22 6.00 -12.20
N VAL A 117 -6.18 5.15 -12.14
CA VAL A 117 -6.22 3.90 -11.37
C VAL A 117 -6.20 4.19 -9.88
N PHE A 118 -5.56 5.28 -9.44
CA PHE A 118 -5.58 5.69 -8.03
C PHE A 118 -7.03 5.91 -7.56
N PHE A 119 -7.78 6.75 -8.28
CA PHE A 119 -9.18 7.04 -7.95
C PHE A 119 -10.08 5.82 -8.11
N GLN A 120 -9.83 4.96 -9.12
CA GLN A 120 -10.57 3.72 -9.28
C GLN A 120 -10.38 2.79 -8.06
N VAL A 121 -9.14 2.61 -7.59
CA VAL A 121 -8.87 1.79 -6.40
C VAL A 121 -9.54 2.38 -5.16
N LEU A 122 -9.44 3.70 -4.96
CA LEU A 122 -10.12 4.36 -3.84
C LEU A 122 -11.64 4.17 -3.91
N ARG A 123 -12.23 4.16 -5.10
CA ARG A 123 -13.66 3.86 -5.28
C ARG A 123 -13.95 2.39 -4.97
N ASP A 124 -13.13 1.47 -5.44
CA ASP A 124 -13.32 0.02 -5.26
C ASP A 124 -13.24 -0.41 -3.79
N CYS A 125 -12.49 0.33 -2.96
CA CYS A 125 -12.46 0.12 -1.51
C CYS A 125 -13.40 1.04 -0.71
N GLY A 126 -14.12 1.95 -1.36
CA GLY A 126 -15.05 2.91 -0.73
C GLY A 126 -14.38 4.14 -0.11
N ALA A 127 -13.04 4.23 -0.16
CA ALA A 127 -12.27 5.34 0.39
C ALA A 127 -12.51 6.65 -0.35
N LEU A 128 -12.87 6.61 -1.64
CA LEU A 128 -13.08 7.81 -2.45
C LEU A 128 -14.19 8.69 -1.88
N ARG A 129 -15.32 8.10 -1.48
CA ARG A 129 -16.45 8.80 -0.85
C ARG A 129 -16.07 9.50 0.46
N VAL A 130 -15.12 8.94 1.20
CA VAL A 130 -14.66 9.47 2.50
C VAL A 130 -13.68 10.62 2.30
N LEU A 131 -12.71 10.43 1.41
CA LEU A 131 -11.58 11.36 1.23
C LEU A 131 -11.86 12.48 0.23
N PHE A 132 -12.67 12.21 -0.79
CA PHE A 132 -12.99 13.12 -1.90
C PHE A 132 -14.47 13.00 -2.29
N PRO A 133 -15.41 13.33 -1.40
CA PRO A 133 -16.84 13.19 -1.67
C PRO A 133 -17.29 13.98 -2.92
N GLU A 134 -16.60 15.06 -3.28
CA GLU A 134 -16.87 15.87 -4.47
C GLU A 134 -16.51 15.16 -5.79
N ILE A 135 -15.62 14.17 -5.74
CA ILE A 135 -15.15 13.40 -6.91
C ILE A 135 -15.97 12.11 -7.09
N ASP A 136 -16.58 11.60 -6.03
CA ASP A 136 -17.41 10.38 -6.08
C ASP A 136 -18.84 10.62 -6.61
N ALA A 137 -19.21 11.88 -6.85
CA ALA A 137 -20.55 12.33 -7.25
C ALA A 137 -21.02 11.82 -8.64
#